data_AF-A0AAV8VZG6-F1
#
_entry.id   AF-A0AAV8VZG6-F1
#
_cell.length_a   1.000
_cell.length_b   1.000
_cell.length_c   1.000
_cell.angle_alpha   90.00
_cell.angle_beta   90.00
_cell.angle_gamma   90.00
#
_symmetry.space_group_name_H-M   'P 1'
#
loop_
_entity.id
_entity.type
_entity.pdbx_description
1 polymer ?
#
loop_
_entity_poly.entity_id
_entity_poly.type
_entity_poly.pdbx_seq_one_letter_code
_entity_poly.pdbx_strand_id
1 'polypeptide(L)'
;MPECTLTNVNHGSTIYRILPNLVAVILFCTYLLPFLGSGPLWPLVVNHHAELCKKYMWRNMLLIHNYFGFENMCLTHTHQVGIDMQLFLVTPIFVYLLWKYRGLGFWISGIAALLSTVLRFWVTWTNSLSHVVHFGIPVSRMFKTATLSYILPTHRLTIYLIGISLAYALRYTNKTSSFSKKRRLIIWSILYPLTLSVWLGPIHMSEKGYEYKKIDAALYAAFSPIFWGIGVAWVIYAVNRGFGNWFGPLLNWKYFIPFTKIAYAVYLVQFPVFFYNVGQTRHVDEYKSYMMMQVNETAIIIILSILLTLTVEMPFQNLGKAIFSTGGKTRSEKK
;
A
#
# COMPACT_ATOMS: atom_id res chain seq x y z
N MET A 1 -30.65 0.01 -6.62
CA MET A 1 -29.19 0.25 -6.54
C MET A 1 -29.01 1.47 -5.67
N PRO A 2 -28.41 1.38 -4.47
CA PRO A 2 -28.14 2.58 -3.71
C PRO A 2 -27.08 3.39 -4.48
N GLU A 3 -27.41 4.64 -4.76
CA GLU A 3 -26.48 5.60 -5.32
C GLU A 3 -25.21 5.63 -4.46
N CYS A 4 -24.06 5.33 -5.05
CA CYS A 4 -22.78 5.74 -4.48
C CYS A 4 -22.72 7.27 -4.55
N THR A 5 -23.41 7.94 -3.63
CA THR A 5 -23.16 9.34 -3.31
C THR A 5 -21.71 9.44 -2.87
N LEU A 6 -20.88 10.03 -3.72
CA LEU A 6 -19.56 10.54 -3.38
C LEU A 6 -19.76 11.60 -2.29
N THR A 7 -19.86 11.15 -1.03
CA THR A 7 -19.92 12.03 0.12
C THR A 7 -18.65 12.88 0.14
N ASN A 8 -18.84 14.20 0.24
CA ASN A 8 -17.80 15.22 0.38
C ASN A 8 -16.56 14.69 1.11
N VAL A 9 -15.46 14.52 0.37
CA VAL A 9 -14.15 14.16 0.94
C VAL A 9 -13.62 15.38 1.68
N ASN A 10 -14.03 15.50 2.94
CA ASN A 10 -13.54 16.53 3.84
C ASN A 10 -12.08 16.20 4.17
N HIS A 11 -11.13 17.04 3.73
CA HIS A 11 -9.69 16.74 3.81
C HIS A 11 -9.20 16.49 5.24
N GLY A 12 -9.85 17.09 6.24
CA GLY A 12 -9.59 16.80 7.66
C GLY A 12 -9.91 15.35 8.05
N SER A 13 -10.98 14.76 7.51
CA SER A 13 -11.46 13.43 7.93
C SER A 13 -10.45 12.29 7.72
N THR A 14 -9.54 12.43 6.75
CA THR A 14 -8.52 11.41 6.46
C THR A 14 -7.39 11.39 7.49
N ILE A 15 -6.95 12.57 7.96
CA ILE A 15 -5.86 12.68 8.95
C ILE A 15 -6.34 12.13 10.31
N TYR A 16 -7.55 12.46 10.73
CA TYR A 16 -8.15 11.95 11.97
C TYR A 16 -8.45 10.44 11.93
N ARG A 17 -8.42 9.81 10.75
CA ARG A 17 -8.51 8.35 10.63
C ARG A 17 -7.14 7.68 10.69
N ILE A 18 -6.14 8.22 9.99
CA ILE A 18 -4.84 7.55 9.79
C ILE A 18 -3.91 7.79 10.98
N LEU A 19 -3.78 9.04 11.42
CA LEU A 19 -2.75 9.42 12.40
C LEU A 19 -2.95 8.79 13.79
N PRO A 20 -4.17 8.69 14.36
CA PRO A 20 -4.34 8.14 15.71
C PRO A 20 -3.89 6.69 15.84
N ASN A 21 -4.28 5.82 14.91
CA ASN A 21 -3.87 4.41 14.90
C ASN A 21 -2.34 4.28 14.73
N LEU A 22 -1.75 5.07 13.82
CA LEU A 22 -0.30 5.08 13.61
C LEU A 22 0.45 5.46 14.89
N VAL A 23 0.02 6.54 15.56
CA VAL A 23 0.63 7.00 16.81
C VAL A 23 0.45 5.96 17.92
N ALA A 24 -0.74 5.39 18.07
CA ALA A 24 -1.01 4.36 19.07
C ALA A 24 -0.07 3.15 18.90
N VAL A 25 0.10 2.66 17.66
CA VAL A 25 1.00 1.53 17.37
C VAL A 25 2.47 1.90 17.59
N ILE A 26 2.90 3.10 17.19
CA ILE A 26 4.27 3.56 17.46
C ILE A 26 4.55 3.59 18.98
N LEU A 27 3.65 4.18 19.76
CA LEU A 27 3.81 4.27 21.22
C LEU A 27 3.80 2.88 21.86
N PHE A 28 2.92 1.99 21.42
CA PHE A 28 2.88 0.60 21.87
C PHE A 28 4.21 -0.11 21.61
N CYS A 29 4.73 -0.05 20.38
CA CYS A 29 6.00 -0.67 20.01
C CYS A 29 7.20 -0.07 20.75
N THR A 30 7.14 1.21 21.07
CA THR A 30 8.25 1.93 21.71
C THR A 30 8.32 1.66 23.21
N TYR A 31 7.17 1.64 23.90
CA TYR A 31 7.12 1.70 25.35
C TYR A 31 6.50 0.48 26.02
N LEU A 32 5.68 -0.30 25.32
CA LEU A 32 5.00 -1.46 25.91
C LEU A 32 5.57 -2.77 25.40
N LEU A 33 5.68 -2.94 24.08
CA LEU A 33 6.10 -4.18 23.44
C LEU A 33 7.41 -4.75 24.02
N PRO A 34 8.48 -3.96 24.29
CA PRO A 34 9.75 -4.50 24.82
C PRO A 34 9.63 -5.24 26.15
N PHE A 35 8.58 -4.96 26.94
CA PHE A 35 8.35 -5.55 28.26
C PHE A 35 7.41 -6.76 28.24
N LEU A 36 6.79 -7.09 27.09
CA LEU A 36 5.77 -8.14 26.98
C LEU A 36 6.34 -9.55 26.77
N GLY A 37 7.65 -9.70 26.59
CA GLY A 37 8.22 -10.99 26.26
C GLY A 37 9.73 -11.04 26.40
N SER A 38 10.28 -12.21 26.07
CA SER A 38 11.71 -12.48 26.11
C SER A 38 12.09 -13.61 25.17
N GLY A 39 13.29 -13.54 24.60
CA GLY A 39 13.79 -14.56 23.70
C GLY A 39 15.16 -14.19 23.11
N PRO A 40 15.84 -15.13 22.44
CA PRO A 40 17.20 -14.92 21.95
C PRO A 40 17.25 -13.85 20.85
N LEU A 41 16.21 -13.73 20.02
CA LEU A 41 16.10 -12.71 18.97
C LEU A 41 15.45 -11.41 19.47
N TRP A 42 14.95 -11.37 20.70
CA TRP A 42 14.23 -10.23 21.26
C TRP A 42 15.05 -8.92 21.27
N PRO A 43 16.34 -8.91 21.67
CA PRO A 43 17.14 -7.68 21.63
C PRO A 43 17.34 -7.15 20.20
N LEU A 44 17.44 -8.06 19.23
CA LEU A 44 17.71 -7.74 17.83
C LEU A 44 16.46 -7.22 17.11
N VAL A 45 15.29 -7.79 17.39
CA VAL A 45 14.05 -7.54 16.62
C VAL A 45 13.08 -6.61 17.35
N VAL A 46 12.98 -6.69 18.69
CA VAL A 46 12.04 -5.85 19.46
C VAL A 46 12.76 -4.65 20.06
N ASN A 47 13.82 -4.88 20.86
CA ASN A 47 14.48 -3.79 21.58
C ASN A 47 15.16 -2.80 20.62
N HIS A 48 15.87 -3.31 19.60
CA HIS A 48 16.51 -2.45 18.60
C HIS A 48 15.52 -1.51 17.91
N HIS A 49 14.37 -2.03 17.50
CA HIS A 49 13.32 -1.23 16.87
C HIS A 49 12.69 -0.22 17.84
N ALA A 50 12.50 -0.58 19.10
CA ALA A 50 12.03 0.36 20.13
C ALA A 50 13.00 1.52 20.34
N GLU A 51 14.32 1.27 20.36
CA GLU A 51 15.33 2.34 20.46
C GLU A 51 15.34 3.26 19.24
N LEU A 52 15.22 2.70 18.03
CA LEU A 52 15.05 3.51 16.81
C LEU A 52 13.79 4.37 16.89
N CYS A 53 12.70 3.84 17.45
CA CYS A 53 11.47 4.59 17.65
C CYS A 53 11.61 5.74 18.65
N LYS A 54 12.29 5.54 19.79
CA LYS A 54 12.56 6.63 20.74
C LYS A 54 13.28 7.81 20.07
N LYS A 55 14.21 7.52 19.16
CA LYS A 55 14.99 8.53 18.45
C LYS A 55 14.27 9.17 17.27
N TYR A 56 13.48 8.39 16.52
CA TYR A 56 12.98 8.78 15.19
C TYR A 56 11.46 8.71 15.02
N MET A 57 10.67 8.50 16.09
CA MET A 57 9.20 8.49 16.01
C MET A 57 8.63 9.78 15.39
N TRP A 58 9.26 10.92 15.67
CA TRP A 58 8.85 12.22 15.11
C TRP A 58 8.88 12.23 13.57
N ARG A 59 9.81 11.50 12.94
CA ARG A 59 9.88 11.38 11.47
C ARG A 59 8.68 10.62 10.91
N ASN A 60 8.19 9.62 11.65
CA ASN A 60 7.02 8.83 11.29
C ASN A 60 5.73 9.63 11.50
N MET A 61 5.65 10.42 12.58
CA MET A 61 4.51 11.33 12.82
C MET A 61 4.37 12.39 11.72
N LEU A 62 5.49 12.88 11.20
CA LEU A 62 5.51 13.81 10.06
C LEU A 62 5.43 13.10 8.69
N LEU A 63 5.42 11.76 8.65
CA LEU A 63 5.37 10.94 7.43
C LEU A 63 6.52 11.23 6.43
N ILE A 64 7.69 11.63 6.93
CA ILE A 64 8.90 11.94 6.14
C ILE A 64 10.02 10.89 6.30
N HIS A 65 9.79 9.85 7.10
CA HIS A 65 10.77 8.80 7.42
C HIS A 65 11.37 8.09 6.20
N ASN A 66 10.66 8.07 5.06
CA ASN A 66 11.12 7.49 3.79
C ASN A 66 12.42 8.08 3.24
N TYR A 67 12.79 9.30 3.64
CA TYR A 67 13.99 9.98 3.13
C TYR A 67 15.24 9.75 3.99
N PHE A 68 15.13 9.04 5.11
CA PHE A 68 16.22 8.89 6.09
C PHE A 68 16.84 7.48 6.11
N GLY A 69 16.58 6.68 5.07
CA GLY A 69 17.06 5.31 4.92
C GLY A 69 16.19 4.30 5.68
N PHE A 70 16.15 3.06 5.19
CA PHE A 70 15.29 2.00 5.74
C PHE A 70 15.70 1.58 7.16
N GLU A 71 17.01 1.52 7.42
CA GLU A 71 17.59 1.08 8.70
C GLU A 71 17.27 2.04 9.86
N ASN A 72 17.05 3.33 9.56
CA ASN A 72 16.73 4.34 10.57
C ASN A 72 15.21 4.54 10.76
N MET A 73 14.38 3.67 10.19
CA MET A 73 12.93 3.72 10.38
C MET A 73 12.54 3.10 11.71
N CYS A 74 11.76 3.84 12.51
CA CYS A 74 11.10 3.32 13.70
C CYS A 74 10.26 2.07 13.38
N LEU A 75 9.30 2.20 12.45
CA LEU A 75 8.48 1.10 11.96
C LEU A 75 8.65 1.00 10.45
N THR A 76 9.41 0.01 9.97
CA THR A 76 9.73 -0.11 8.54
C THR A 76 8.50 -0.34 7.67
N HIS A 77 7.47 -1.02 8.18
CA HIS A 77 6.24 -1.26 7.40
C HIS A 77 5.48 0.02 7.06
N THR A 78 5.57 1.09 7.87
CA THR A 78 4.81 2.36 7.68
C THR A 78 5.29 3.19 6.49
N HIS A 79 6.35 2.76 5.79
CA HIS A 79 6.86 3.42 4.60
C HIS A 79 5.76 3.69 3.57
N GLN A 80 4.82 2.75 3.38
CA GLN A 80 3.71 2.89 2.44
C GLN A 80 2.80 4.06 2.82
N VAL A 81 2.48 4.24 4.12
CA VAL A 81 1.69 5.39 4.59
C VAL A 81 2.42 6.70 4.30
N GLY A 82 3.73 6.72 4.49
CA GLY A 82 4.56 7.87 4.14
C GLY A 82 4.51 8.17 2.63
N ILE A 83 4.66 7.16 1.78
CA ILE A 83 4.61 7.30 0.32
C ILE A 83 3.25 7.82 -0.11
N ASP A 84 2.17 7.25 0.41
CA ASP A 84 0.80 7.62 0.04
C ASP A 84 0.53 9.08 0.38
N MET A 85 0.95 9.57 1.56
CA MET A 85 0.83 10.97 1.93
C MET A 85 1.69 11.88 1.03
N GLN A 86 2.94 11.50 0.76
CA GLN A 86 3.85 12.25 -0.09
C GLN A 86 3.30 12.41 -1.51
N LEU A 87 2.78 11.33 -2.11
CA LEU A 87 2.17 11.35 -3.44
C LEU A 87 0.80 12.04 -3.43
N PHE A 88 0.04 11.92 -2.34
CA PHE A 88 -1.21 12.65 -2.15
C PHE A 88 -1.00 14.17 -2.19
N LEU A 89 0.07 14.68 -1.59
CA LEU A 89 0.40 16.12 -1.65
C LEU A 89 0.70 16.62 -3.07
N VAL A 90 1.25 15.76 -3.95
CA VAL A 90 1.54 16.11 -5.35
C VAL A 90 0.31 15.95 -6.26
N THR A 91 -0.69 15.17 -5.83
CA THR A 91 -1.89 14.86 -6.62
C THR A 91 -2.64 16.08 -7.16
N PRO A 92 -2.88 17.16 -6.38
CA PRO A 92 -3.61 18.33 -6.87
C PRO A 92 -2.99 18.94 -8.13
N ILE A 93 -1.67 18.87 -8.29
CA ILE A 93 -0.95 19.39 -9.47
C ILE A 93 -1.36 18.59 -10.71
N PHE A 94 -1.26 17.26 -10.65
CA PHE A 94 -1.64 16.38 -11.76
C PHE A 94 -3.14 16.46 -12.07
N VAL A 95 -3.99 16.50 -11.05
CA VAL A 95 -5.44 16.63 -11.22
C VAL A 95 -5.81 17.98 -11.85
N TYR A 96 -5.19 19.08 -11.41
CA TYR A 96 -5.40 20.40 -11.99
C TYR A 96 -5.00 20.44 -13.47
N LEU A 97 -3.83 19.89 -13.82
CA LEU A 97 -3.36 19.80 -15.20
C LEU A 97 -4.30 18.96 -16.07
N LEU A 98 -4.76 17.80 -15.58
CA LEU A 98 -5.72 16.95 -16.29
C LEU A 98 -7.08 17.62 -16.48
N TRP A 99 -7.53 18.39 -15.49
CA TRP A 99 -8.81 19.09 -15.53
C TRP A 99 -8.79 20.29 -16.48
N LYS A 100 -7.77 21.15 -16.39
CA LYS A 100 -7.70 22.39 -17.18
C LYS A 100 -7.10 22.21 -18.57
N TYR A 101 -6.06 21.39 -18.69
CA TYR A 101 -5.29 21.19 -19.93
C TYR A 101 -5.19 19.70 -20.27
N ARG A 102 -6.33 19.06 -20.58
CA ARG A 102 -6.45 17.60 -20.75
C ARG A 102 -5.29 16.94 -21.53
N GLY A 103 -4.98 17.44 -22.73
CA GLY A 103 -3.91 16.87 -23.56
C GLY A 103 -2.54 16.97 -22.90
N LEU A 104 -2.19 18.15 -22.40
CA LEU A 104 -0.94 18.41 -21.69
C LEU A 104 -0.85 17.61 -20.38
N GLY A 105 -1.94 17.51 -19.62
CA GLY A 105 -2.00 16.78 -18.36
C GLY A 105 -1.74 15.28 -18.54
N PHE A 106 -2.31 14.67 -19.58
CA PHE A 106 -1.99 13.27 -19.92
C PHE A 106 -0.54 13.10 -20.39
N TRP A 107 -0.04 14.05 -21.19
CA TRP A 107 1.36 14.03 -21.65
C TRP A 107 2.35 14.13 -20.49
N ILE A 108 2.17 15.10 -19.59
CA ILE A 108 3.02 15.29 -18.40
C ILE A 108 2.94 14.08 -17.48
N SER A 109 1.74 13.54 -17.25
CA SER A 109 1.57 12.32 -16.44
C SER A 109 2.25 11.12 -17.09
N GLY A 110 2.16 10.98 -18.42
CA GLY A 110 2.84 9.93 -19.17
C GLY A 110 4.36 10.01 -19.06
N ILE A 111 4.93 11.21 -19.23
CA ILE A 111 6.38 11.44 -19.06
C ILE A 111 6.79 11.13 -17.62
N ALA A 112 6.07 11.63 -16.61
CA ALA A 112 6.41 11.41 -15.21
C ALA A 112 6.36 9.91 -14.83
N ALA A 113 5.36 9.18 -15.34
CA ALA A 113 5.26 7.73 -15.18
C ALA A 113 6.40 6.97 -15.90
N LEU A 114 6.79 7.44 -17.09
CA LEU A 114 7.93 6.86 -17.81
C LEU A 114 9.23 7.08 -17.05
N LEU A 115 9.50 8.32 -16.61
CA LEU A 115 10.71 8.66 -15.84
C LEU A 115 10.78 7.88 -14.53
N SER A 116 9.66 7.73 -13.82
CA SER A 116 9.58 6.92 -12.60
C SER A 116 9.92 5.45 -12.85
N THR A 117 9.40 4.86 -13.94
CA THR A 117 9.68 3.48 -14.35
C THR A 117 11.14 3.30 -14.76
N VAL A 118 11.68 4.22 -15.58
CA VAL A 118 13.08 4.20 -16.03
C VAL A 118 14.02 4.36 -14.84
N LEU A 119 13.73 5.28 -13.90
CA LEU A 119 14.47 5.44 -12.67
C LEU A 119 14.52 4.12 -11.88
N ARG A 120 13.36 3.47 -11.71
CA ARG A 120 13.28 2.20 -10.99
C ARG A 120 14.08 1.09 -11.68
N PHE A 121 14.01 0.99 -13.01
CA PHE A 121 14.82 0.06 -13.80
C PHE A 121 16.31 0.34 -13.61
N TRP A 122 16.72 1.58 -13.84
CA TRP A 122 18.11 2.04 -13.82
C TRP A 122 18.77 1.81 -12.46
N VAL A 123 18.09 2.22 -11.38
CA VAL A 123 18.60 2.04 -10.01
C VAL A 123 18.69 0.56 -9.67
N THR A 124 17.72 -0.26 -10.07
CA THR A 124 17.74 -1.72 -9.84
C THR A 124 18.90 -2.39 -10.55
N TRP A 125 19.13 -2.04 -11.82
CA TRP A 125 20.22 -2.54 -12.65
C TRP A 125 21.60 -2.17 -12.09
N THR A 126 21.85 -0.87 -11.90
CA THR A 126 23.15 -0.34 -11.47
C THR A 126 23.53 -0.83 -10.07
N ASN A 127 22.56 -0.91 -9.16
CA ASN A 127 22.83 -1.28 -7.77
C ASN A 127 22.68 -2.77 -7.46
N SER A 128 22.34 -3.60 -8.46
CA SER A 128 22.10 -5.03 -8.30
C SER A 128 21.04 -5.33 -7.24
N LEU A 129 19.91 -4.63 -7.32
CA LEU A 129 18.79 -4.75 -6.39
C LEU A 129 17.88 -5.94 -6.76
N SER A 130 17.08 -6.41 -5.81
CA SER A 130 16.15 -7.52 -6.04
C SER A 130 14.86 -7.33 -5.26
N HIS A 131 13.75 -7.13 -5.96
CA HIS A 131 12.40 -7.06 -5.36
C HIS A 131 11.77 -8.44 -5.14
N VAL A 132 12.44 -9.50 -5.62
CA VAL A 132 12.09 -10.89 -5.39
C VAL A 132 13.09 -11.48 -4.39
N VAL A 133 12.57 -12.11 -3.34
CA VAL A 133 13.37 -12.86 -2.37
C VAL A 133 13.65 -14.23 -2.95
N HIS A 134 14.90 -14.44 -3.36
CA HIS A 134 15.39 -15.71 -3.90
C HIS A 134 16.25 -16.45 -2.88
N PHE A 135 16.44 -17.75 -3.07
CA PHE A 135 17.31 -18.54 -2.22
C PHE A 135 18.75 -17.99 -2.23
N GLY A 136 19.35 -17.86 -1.04
CA GLY A 136 20.73 -17.34 -0.90
C GLY A 136 20.91 -15.83 -1.09
N ILE A 137 19.83 -15.04 -1.20
CA ILE A 137 19.93 -13.59 -1.29
C ILE A 137 20.58 -13.00 -0.01
N PRO A 138 21.62 -12.16 -0.11
CA PRO A 138 22.24 -11.56 1.06
C PRO A 138 21.32 -10.49 1.68
N VAL A 139 21.27 -10.44 3.01
CA VAL A 139 20.48 -9.46 3.78
C VAL A 139 20.84 -8.02 3.37
N SER A 140 22.12 -7.74 3.12
CA SER A 140 22.58 -6.42 2.65
C SER A 140 21.91 -5.99 1.34
N ARG A 141 21.64 -6.91 0.40
CA ARG A 141 20.91 -6.60 -0.83
C ARG A 141 19.44 -6.30 -0.56
N MET A 142 18.82 -6.97 0.42
CA MET A 142 17.45 -6.66 0.84
C MET A 142 17.36 -5.24 1.39
N PHE A 143 18.21 -4.87 2.35
CA PHE A 143 18.26 -3.52 2.93
C PHE A 143 18.61 -2.44 1.90
N LYS A 144 19.55 -2.73 0.99
CA LYS A 144 19.89 -1.84 -0.12
C LYS A 144 18.70 -1.66 -1.06
N THR A 145 17.97 -2.72 -1.39
CA THR A 145 16.74 -2.64 -2.21
C THR A 145 15.66 -1.84 -1.49
N ALA A 146 15.52 -2.05 -0.18
CA ALA A 146 14.56 -1.35 0.64
C ALA A 146 14.82 0.17 0.61
N THR A 147 16.06 0.58 0.87
CA THR A 147 16.48 1.98 0.93
C THR A 147 16.49 2.68 -0.43
N LEU A 148 17.06 2.04 -1.47
CA LEU A 148 17.27 2.70 -2.77
C LEU A 148 16.07 2.60 -3.71
N SER A 149 15.02 1.84 -3.38
CA SER A 149 13.92 1.61 -4.31
C SER A 149 12.56 1.41 -3.63
N TYR A 150 12.48 0.60 -2.57
CA TYR A 150 11.20 0.17 -2.03
C TYR A 150 10.43 1.30 -1.31
N ILE A 151 11.14 2.12 -0.53
CA ILE A 151 10.56 3.19 0.31
C ILE A 151 10.40 4.54 -0.40
N LEU A 152 10.92 4.67 -1.62
CA LEU A 152 10.98 5.97 -2.29
C LEU A 152 9.68 6.25 -3.07
N PRO A 153 9.03 7.41 -2.83
CA PRO A 153 7.79 7.76 -3.55
C PRO A 153 8.02 7.93 -5.05
N THR A 154 9.22 8.36 -5.46
CA THR A 154 9.60 8.51 -6.87
C THR A 154 9.54 7.19 -7.65
N HIS A 155 9.78 6.05 -7.00
CA HIS A 155 9.69 4.71 -7.61
C HIS A 155 8.26 4.15 -7.63
N ARG A 156 7.32 4.83 -6.97
CA ARG A 156 5.90 4.46 -6.89
C ARG A 156 4.99 5.41 -7.69
N LEU A 157 5.55 6.50 -8.23
CA LEU A 157 4.78 7.49 -8.97
C LEU A 157 4.05 6.90 -10.19
N THR A 158 4.65 5.95 -10.92
CA THR A 158 4.01 5.28 -12.07
C THR A 158 2.64 4.67 -11.72
N ILE A 159 2.58 3.82 -10.68
CA ILE A 159 1.33 3.16 -10.27
C ILE A 159 0.31 4.17 -9.75
N TYR A 160 0.80 5.22 -9.08
CA TYR A 160 -0.02 6.29 -8.57
C TYR A 160 -0.72 7.08 -9.68
N LEU A 161 0.00 7.41 -10.75
CA LEU A 161 -0.53 8.10 -11.93
C LEU A 161 -1.52 7.23 -12.73
N ILE A 162 -1.34 5.90 -12.75
CA ILE A 162 -2.35 4.98 -13.29
C ILE A 162 -3.66 5.11 -12.50
N GLY A 163 -3.60 5.21 -11.17
CA GLY A 163 -4.76 5.45 -10.31
C GLY A 163 -5.46 6.78 -10.58
N ILE A 164 -4.70 7.88 -10.73
CA ILE A 164 -5.26 9.19 -11.10
C ILE A 164 -5.94 9.13 -12.48
N SER A 165 -5.30 8.47 -13.45
CA SER A 165 -5.84 8.30 -14.80
C SER A 165 -7.14 7.49 -14.79
N LEU A 166 -7.21 6.43 -13.98
CA LEU A 166 -8.43 5.66 -13.75
C LEU A 166 -9.54 6.54 -13.15
N ALA A 167 -9.23 7.33 -12.11
CA ALA A 167 -10.20 8.22 -11.48
C ALA A 167 -10.76 9.24 -12.48
N TYR A 168 -9.90 9.82 -13.34
CA TYR A 168 -10.32 10.68 -14.44
C TYR A 168 -11.24 9.95 -15.42
N ALA A 169 -10.86 8.73 -15.84
CA ALA A 169 -11.65 7.92 -16.76
C ALA A 169 -13.03 7.54 -16.18
N LEU A 170 -13.12 7.28 -14.88
CA LEU A 170 -14.38 7.03 -14.18
C LEU A 170 -15.27 8.26 -14.15
N ARG A 171 -14.70 9.45 -13.92
CA ARG A 171 -15.46 10.70 -13.81
C ARG A 171 -15.97 11.24 -15.16
N TYR A 172 -15.12 11.24 -16.18
CA TYR A 172 -15.41 11.94 -17.45
C TYR A 172 -15.88 11.04 -18.59
N THR A 173 -15.82 9.72 -18.44
CA THR A 173 -16.40 8.83 -19.45
C THR A 173 -17.88 8.59 -19.12
N ASN A 174 -18.76 8.74 -20.11
CA ASN A 174 -20.18 8.47 -19.96
C ASN A 174 -20.41 7.02 -19.55
N LYS A 175 -21.35 6.76 -18.62
CA LYS A 175 -21.75 5.39 -18.26
C LYS A 175 -22.31 4.60 -19.45
N THR A 176 -22.84 5.30 -20.45
CA THR A 176 -23.39 4.73 -21.69
C THR A 176 -22.36 4.51 -22.79
N SER A 177 -21.10 4.94 -22.61
CA SER A 177 -20.00 4.64 -23.55
C SER A 177 -19.71 3.14 -23.50
N SER A 178 -20.44 2.40 -24.32
CA SER A 178 -20.37 0.94 -24.39
C SER A 178 -19.17 0.52 -25.23
N PHE A 179 -18.22 -0.17 -24.59
CA PHE A 179 -17.24 -0.98 -25.33
C PHE A 179 -18.00 -2.10 -26.06
N SER A 180 -17.76 -2.31 -27.35
CA SER A 180 -18.35 -3.46 -28.06
C SER A 180 -17.92 -4.78 -27.41
N LYS A 181 -18.75 -5.83 -27.50
CA LYS A 181 -18.43 -7.17 -26.95
C LYS A 181 -17.04 -7.65 -27.39
N LYS A 182 -16.70 -7.48 -28.67
CA LYS A 182 -15.39 -7.80 -29.25
C LYS A 182 -14.26 -7.02 -28.57
N ARG A 183 -14.40 -5.70 -28.42
CA ARG A 183 -13.39 -4.85 -27.77
C ARG A 183 -13.15 -5.26 -26.31
N ARG A 184 -14.21 -5.60 -25.58
CA ARG A 184 -14.09 -6.10 -24.20
C ARG A 184 -13.33 -7.41 -24.13
N LEU A 185 -13.65 -8.36 -25.01
CA LEU A 185 -12.96 -9.65 -25.07
C LEU A 185 -11.46 -9.45 -25.31
N ILE A 186 -11.09 -8.61 -26.28
CA ILE A 186 -9.69 -8.30 -26.58
C ILE A 186 -8.97 -7.75 -25.34
N ILE A 187 -9.57 -6.78 -24.64
CA ILE A 187 -8.93 -6.18 -23.46
C ILE A 187 -8.75 -7.21 -22.34
N TRP A 188 -9.77 -8.04 -22.08
CA TRP A 188 -9.67 -9.11 -21.09
C TRP A 188 -8.61 -10.14 -21.46
N SER A 189 -8.56 -10.57 -22.74
CA SER A 189 -7.57 -11.53 -23.25
C SER A 189 -6.13 -11.01 -23.18
N ILE A 190 -5.91 -9.70 -23.19
CA ILE A 190 -4.58 -9.10 -23.06
C ILE A 190 -4.22 -8.87 -21.59
N LEU A 191 -5.11 -8.24 -20.82
CA LEU A 191 -4.78 -7.82 -19.45
C LEU A 191 -4.73 -8.97 -18.45
N TYR A 192 -5.52 -10.03 -18.67
CA TYR A 192 -5.50 -11.20 -17.80
C TYR A 192 -4.14 -11.94 -17.79
N PRO A 193 -3.57 -12.35 -18.94
CA PRO A 193 -2.23 -12.96 -18.92
C PRO A 193 -1.15 -11.97 -18.47
N LEU A 194 -1.29 -10.68 -18.80
CA LEU A 194 -0.32 -9.66 -18.38
C LEU A 194 -0.26 -9.53 -16.85
N THR A 195 -1.41 -9.53 -16.18
CA THR A 195 -1.49 -9.50 -14.71
C THR A 195 -1.04 -10.81 -14.07
N LEU A 196 -1.38 -11.96 -14.66
CA LEU A 196 -0.88 -13.25 -14.20
C LEU A 196 0.64 -13.35 -14.32
N SER A 197 1.25 -12.73 -15.33
CA SER A 197 2.71 -12.74 -15.49
C SER A 197 3.45 -12.06 -14.33
N VAL A 198 2.79 -11.19 -13.56
CA VAL A 198 3.38 -10.58 -12.34
C VAL A 198 3.60 -11.62 -11.24
N TRP A 199 2.71 -12.61 -11.15
CA TRP A 199 2.77 -13.69 -10.16
C TRP A 199 3.59 -14.88 -10.65
N LEU A 200 3.40 -15.26 -11.91
CA LEU A 200 4.06 -16.42 -12.51
C LEU A 200 5.49 -16.12 -12.99
N GLY A 201 5.74 -14.88 -13.41
CA GLY A 201 7.04 -14.43 -13.93
C GLY A 201 8.21 -14.70 -13.00
N PRO A 202 8.17 -14.32 -11.71
CA PRO A 202 9.31 -14.48 -10.80
C PRO A 202 9.47 -15.89 -10.23
N ILE A 203 8.68 -16.89 -10.64
CA ILE A 203 8.77 -18.26 -10.11
C ILE A 203 10.16 -18.84 -10.34
N HIS A 204 10.72 -18.70 -11.54
CA HIS A 204 12.08 -19.16 -11.87
C HIS A 204 13.17 -18.49 -11.00
N MET A 205 12.93 -17.25 -10.56
CA MET A 205 13.84 -16.54 -9.65
C MET A 205 13.83 -17.12 -8.23
N SER A 206 12.79 -17.89 -7.88
CA SER A 206 12.59 -18.46 -6.55
C SER A 206 13.13 -19.89 -6.42
N GLU A 207 13.62 -20.48 -7.52
CA GLU A 207 14.19 -21.83 -7.53
C GLU A 207 15.52 -21.87 -6.78
N LYS A 208 15.81 -23.00 -6.10
CA LYS A 208 17.05 -23.15 -5.31
C LYS A 208 18.33 -22.98 -6.14
N GLY A 209 18.29 -23.35 -7.42
CA GLY A 209 19.40 -23.23 -8.36
C GLY A 209 19.45 -21.89 -9.11
N TYR A 210 18.61 -20.92 -8.76
CA TYR A 210 18.59 -19.64 -9.45
C TYR A 210 19.87 -18.84 -9.19
N GLU A 211 20.60 -18.54 -10.25
CA GLU A 211 21.69 -17.57 -10.23
C GLU A 211 21.14 -16.17 -10.50
N TYR A 212 21.44 -15.23 -9.61
CA TYR A 212 20.93 -13.87 -9.71
C TYR A 212 21.35 -13.18 -11.01
N LYS A 213 20.36 -12.82 -11.82
CA LYS A 213 20.54 -12.03 -13.04
C LYS A 213 19.98 -10.63 -12.84
N LYS A 214 20.84 -9.62 -13.04
CA LYS A 214 20.47 -8.20 -12.92
C LYS A 214 19.32 -7.80 -13.85
N ILE A 215 19.27 -8.39 -15.05
CA ILE A 215 18.26 -8.07 -16.06
C ILE A 215 16.87 -8.49 -15.61
N ASP A 216 16.73 -9.71 -15.11
CA ASP A 216 15.45 -10.25 -14.65
C ASP A 216 14.90 -9.40 -13.51
N ALA A 217 15.76 -9.07 -12.53
CA ALA A 217 15.38 -8.23 -11.40
C ALA A 217 14.98 -6.81 -11.83
N ALA A 218 15.72 -6.18 -12.76
CA ALA A 218 15.43 -4.83 -13.24
C ALA A 218 14.14 -4.77 -14.07
N LEU A 219 13.93 -5.73 -14.99
CA LEU A 219 12.70 -5.84 -15.77
C LEU A 219 11.50 -6.10 -14.86
N TYR A 220 11.61 -7.04 -13.93
CA TYR A 220 10.55 -7.34 -12.98
C TYR A 220 10.22 -6.12 -12.13
N ALA A 221 11.23 -5.41 -11.60
CA ALA A 221 11.03 -4.19 -10.83
C ALA A 221 10.28 -3.10 -11.63
N ALA A 222 10.62 -2.91 -12.91
CA ALA A 222 10.03 -1.86 -13.73
C ALA A 222 8.58 -2.17 -14.16
N PHE A 223 8.32 -3.39 -14.63
CA PHE A 223 7.06 -3.73 -15.31
C PHE A 223 6.01 -4.36 -14.39
N SER A 224 6.40 -5.07 -13.33
CA SER A 224 5.44 -5.69 -12.39
C SER A 224 4.39 -4.71 -11.85
N PRO A 225 4.71 -3.47 -11.44
CA PRO A 225 3.71 -2.55 -10.91
C PRO A 225 2.78 -2.03 -12.00
N ILE A 226 3.28 -1.89 -13.24
CA ILE A 226 2.50 -1.42 -14.38
C ILE A 226 1.46 -2.47 -14.75
N PHE A 227 1.89 -3.71 -14.92
CA PHE A 227 1.01 -4.82 -15.31
C PHE A 227 -0.05 -5.07 -14.25
N TRP A 228 0.35 -5.12 -12.98
CA TRP A 228 -0.59 -5.24 -11.86
C TRP A 228 -1.55 -4.05 -11.80
N GLY A 229 -1.02 -2.83 -11.90
CA GLY A 229 -1.79 -1.59 -11.80
C GLY A 229 -2.84 -1.42 -12.89
N ILE A 230 -2.45 -1.60 -14.15
CA ILE A 230 -3.38 -1.52 -15.29
C ILE A 230 -4.44 -2.62 -15.18
N GLY A 231 -4.05 -3.82 -14.74
CA GLY A 231 -4.97 -4.91 -14.45
C GLY A 231 -6.05 -4.55 -13.46
N VAL A 232 -5.65 -4.14 -12.26
CA VAL A 232 -6.57 -3.73 -11.19
C VAL A 232 -7.41 -2.54 -11.65
N ALA A 233 -6.81 -1.55 -12.33
CA ALA A 233 -7.53 -0.40 -12.85
C ALA A 233 -8.61 -0.80 -13.87
N TRP A 234 -8.30 -1.74 -14.77
CA TRP A 234 -9.27 -2.27 -15.72
C TRP A 234 -10.41 -3.01 -15.03
N VAL A 235 -10.11 -3.85 -14.04
CA VAL A 235 -11.16 -4.55 -13.27
C VAL A 235 -12.10 -3.55 -12.60
N ILE A 236 -11.57 -2.54 -11.92
CA ILE A 236 -12.36 -1.48 -11.27
C ILE A 236 -13.23 -0.75 -12.32
N TYR A 237 -12.64 -0.36 -13.45
CA TYR A 237 -13.35 0.30 -14.53
C TYR A 237 -14.46 -0.58 -15.11
N ALA A 238 -14.17 -1.84 -15.42
CA ALA A 238 -15.10 -2.79 -16.00
C ALA A 238 -16.30 -3.04 -15.05
N VAL A 239 -16.04 -3.24 -13.76
CA VAL A 239 -17.10 -3.42 -12.75
C VAL A 239 -17.97 -2.17 -12.65
N ASN A 240 -17.38 -0.98 -12.56
CA ASN A 240 -18.14 0.27 -12.46
C ASN A 240 -19.03 0.53 -13.69
N ARG A 241 -18.59 0.08 -14.88
CA ARG A 241 -19.35 0.21 -16.14
C ARG A 241 -20.29 -0.96 -16.44
N GLY A 242 -20.41 -1.94 -15.54
CA GLY A 242 -21.29 -3.10 -15.72
C GLY A 242 -20.75 -4.20 -16.65
N PHE A 243 -19.46 -4.17 -16.99
CA PHE A 243 -18.76 -5.19 -17.79
C PHE A 243 -17.95 -6.18 -16.93
N GLY A 244 -18.14 -6.16 -15.61
CA GLY A 244 -17.41 -7.00 -14.67
C GLY A 244 -17.77 -8.49 -14.70
N ASN A 245 -18.75 -8.93 -15.48
CA ASN A 245 -19.25 -10.31 -15.53
C ASN A 245 -19.38 -10.90 -14.11
N TRP A 246 -18.71 -12.03 -13.82
CA TRP A 246 -18.72 -12.69 -12.51
C TRP A 246 -17.93 -11.92 -11.43
N PHE A 247 -16.92 -11.13 -11.79
CA PHE A 247 -16.16 -10.32 -10.83
C PHE A 247 -16.99 -9.19 -10.22
N GLY A 248 -17.97 -8.66 -10.96
CA GLY A 248 -18.80 -7.55 -10.49
C GLY A 248 -19.58 -7.87 -9.20
N PRO A 249 -20.41 -8.93 -9.18
CA PRO A 249 -21.12 -9.35 -7.97
C PRO A 249 -20.19 -9.71 -6.81
N LEU A 250 -19.07 -10.39 -7.08
CA LEU A 250 -18.10 -10.78 -6.06
C LEU A 250 -17.46 -9.55 -5.39
N LEU A 251 -16.97 -8.57 -6.17
CA LEU A 251 -16.31 -7.39 -5.63
C LEU A 251 -17.28 -6.42 -4.91
N ASN A 252 -18.56 -6.47 -5.24
CA ASN A 252 -19.60 -5.70 -4.56
C ASN A 252 -20.22 -6.43 -3.36
N TRP A 253 -19.60 -7.53 -2.91
CA TRP A 253 -20.17 -8.33 -1.84
C TRP A 253 -20.10 -7.61 -0.48
N LYS A 254 -21.26 -7.46 0.16
CA LYS A 254 -21.42 -6.72 1.43
C LYS A 254 -20.55 -7.24 2.57
N TYR A 255 -20.14 -8.50 2.54
CA TYR A 255 -19.28 -9.06 3.59
C TYR A 255 -17.85 -8.53 3.54
N PHE A 256 -17.42 -7.87 2.45
CA PHE A 256 -16.13 -7.16 2.42
C PHE A 256 -16.14 -5.83 3.18
N ILE A 257 -17.31 -5.29 3.55
CA ILE A 257 -17.42 -4.04 4.31
C ILE A 257 -16.67 -4.09 5.66
N PRO A 258 -16.85 -5.09 6.55
CA PRO A 258 -16.07 -5.17 7.78
C PRO A 258 -14.56 -5.27 7.54
N PHE A 259 -14.13 -6.06 6.55
CA PHE A 259 -12.71 -6.20 6.20
C PHE A 259 -12.10 -4.87 5.75
N THR A 260 -12.80 -4.10 4.92
CA THR A 260 -12.33 -2.77 4.48
C THR A 260 -12.22 -1.76 5.62
N LYS A 261 -13.05 -1.90 6.68
CA LYS A 261 -12.97 -1.03 7.86
C LYS A 261 -11.75 -1.33 8.74
N ILE A 262 -11.36 -2.60 8.88
CA ILE A 262 -10.21 -2.98 9.73
C ILE A 262 -8.88 -3.08 8.96
N ALA A 263 -8.91 -3.00 7.63
CA ALA A 263 -7.74 -3.22 6.77
C ALA A 263 -6.52 -2.37 7.17
N TYR A 264 -6.75 -1.11 7.56
CA TYR A 264 -5.66 -0.24 7.99
C TYR A 264 -5.07 -0.67 9.35
N ALA A 265 -5.91 -1.06 10.30
CA ALA A 265 -5.46 -1.61 11.57
C ALA A 265 -4.68 -2.93 11.38
N VAL A 266 -5.17 -3.83 10.52
CA VAL A 266 -4.46 -5.07 10.13
C VAL A 266 -3.07 -4.76 9.59
N TYR A 267 -2.98 -3.79 8.68
CA TYR A 267 -1.72 -3.39 8.09
C TYR A 267 -0.70 -2.86 9.11
N LEU A 268 -1.14 -2.15 10.16
CA LEU A 268 -0.25 -1.66 11.23
C LEU A 268 0.11 -2.74 12.26
N VAL A 269 -0.85 -3.59 12.62
CA VAL A 269 -0.73 -4.59 13.70
C VAL A 269 0.05 -5.83 13.26
N GLN A 270 0.03 -6.19 11.98
CA GLN A 270 0.74 -7.38 11.48
C GLN A 270 2.22 -7.40 11.86
N PHE A 271 2.89 -6.24 11.83
CA PHE A 271 4.34 -6.19 11.97
C PHE A 271 4.80 -6.30 13.43
N PRO A 272 4.17 -5.61 14.41
CA PRO A 272 4.41 -5.88 15.83
C PRO A 272 4.17 -7.33 16.23
N VAL A 273 3.10 -7.96 15.72
CA VAL A 273 2.80 -9.38 16.02
C VAL A 273 3.89 -10.29 15.42
N PHE A 274 4.26 -10.06 14.17
CA PHE A 274 5.35 -10.79 13.52
C PHE A 274 6.66 -10.68 14.31
N PHE A 275 7.04 -9.46 14.73
CA PHE A 275 8.25 -9.23 15.55
C PHE A 275 8.19 -9.87 16.92
N TYR A 276 7.02 -9.87 17.56
CA TYR A 276 6.81 -10.58 18.81
C TYR A 276 7.08 -12.08 18.64
N ASN A 277 6.51 -12.70 17.61
CA ASN A 277 6.67 -14.13 17.34
C ASN A 277 8.12 -14.49 17.00
N VAL A 278 8.75 -13.73 16.10
CA VAL A 278 10.18 -13.92 15.75
C VAL A 278 11.09 -13.69 16.95
N GLY A 279 10.82 -12.67 17.77
CA GLY A 279 11.60 -12.37 18.96
C GLY A 279 11.62 -13.49 20.00
N GLN A 280 10.55 -14.29 20.04
CA GLN A 280 10.39 -15.42 20.97
C GLN A 280 10.88 -16.77 20.42
N THR A 281 11.22 -16.85 19.14
CA THR A 281 11.70 -18.09 18.53
C THR A 281 12.96 -18.59 19.25
N ARG A 282 12.92 -19.82 19.77
CA ARG A 282 14.02 -20.46 20.53
C ARG A 282 14.61 -21.71 19.86
N HIS A 283 13.95 -22.21 18.82
CA HIS A 283 14.34 -23.41 18.10
C HIS A 283 14.24 -23.16 16.59
N VAL A 284 14.98 -23.95 15.83
CA VAL A 284 14.90 -23.97 14.38
C VAL A 284 13.77 -24.91 14.00
N ASP A 285 12.80 -24.41 13.24
CA ASP A 285 11.71 -25.22 12.70
C ASP A 285 12.10 -25.80 11.33
N GLU A 286 11.80 -27.09 11.13
CA GLU A 286 11.84 -27.68 9.79
C GLU A 286 10.69 -27.17 8.95
N TYR A 287 10.98 -26.67 7.75
CA TYR A 287 9.94 -26.15 6.86
C TYR A 287 8.88 -27.21 6.51
N LYS A 288 7.61 -26.91 6.80
CA LYS A 288 6.45 -27.68 6.36
C LYS A 288 5.50 -26.76 5.58
N SER A 289 4.85 -27.29 4.55
CA SER A 289 4.00 -26.51 3.64
C SER A 289 2.86 -25.75 4.33
N TYR A 290 2.29 -26.31 5.41
CA TYR A 290 1.23 -25.65 6.18
C TYR A 290 1.73 -24.45 7.00
N MET A 291 3.05 -24.33 7.24
CA MET A 291 3.62 -23.17 7.94
C MET A 291 3.47 -21.88 7.15
N MET A 292 3.18 -21.97 5.84
CA MET A 292 2.82 -20.83 5.02
C MET A 292 1.46 -20.21 5.44
N MET A 293 0.61 -20.98 6.13
CA MET A 293 -0.66 -20.51 6.69
C MET A 293 -0.56 -20.46 8.22
N GLN A 294 0.00 -19.38 8.76
CA GLN A 294 0.07 -19.15 10.20
C GLN A 294 -1.28 -18.68 10.74
N VAL A 295 -2.20 -19.65 10.94
CA VAL A 295 -3.59 -19.38 11.37
C VAL A 295 -3.63 -18.66 12.72
N ASN A 296 -2.79 -19.06 13.67
CA ASN A 296 -2.73 -18.43 15.00
C ASN A 296 -2.28 -16.97 14.93
N GLU A 297 -1.20 -16.70 14.18
CA GLU A 297 -0.72 -15.33 13.96
C GLU A 297 -1.78 -14.47 13.28
N THR A 298 -2.42 -15.01 12.24
CA THR A 298 -3.49 -14.30 11.51
C THR A 298 -4.69 -14.00 12.43
N ALA A 299 -5.09 -14.95 13.28
CA ALA A 299 -6.18 -14.76 14.23
C ALA A 299 -5.87 -13.64 15.25
N ILE A 300 -4.65 -13.64 15.80
CA ILE A 300 -4.18 -12.60 16.74
C ILE A 300 -4.17 -11.24 16.05
N ILE A 301 -3.66 -11.14 14.82
CA ILE A 301 -3.66 -9.91 14.04
C ILE A 301 -5.08 -9.38 13.87
N ILE A 302 -6.04 -10.23 13.49
CA ILE A 302 -7.45 -9.84 13.31
C ILE A 302 -8.04 -9.32 14.63
N ILE A 303 -7.85 -10.06 15.74
CA ILE A 303 -8.38 -9.67 17.06
C ILE A 303 -7.82 -8.32 17.50
N LEU A 304 -6.49 -8.15 17.46
CA LEU A 304 -5.83 -6.90 17.84
C LEU A 304 -6.21 -5.75 16.92
N SER A 305 -6.44 -6.01 15.63
CA SER A 305 -6.89 -4.99 14.67
C SER A 305 -8.32 -4.52 14.98
N ILE A 306 -9.21 -5.44 15.33
CA ILE A 306 -10.57 -5.09 15.78
C ILE A 306 -10.48 -4.23 17.05
N LEU A 307 -9.67 -4.62 18.03
CA LEU A 307 -9.48 -3.85 19.27
C LEU A 307 -8.95 -2.44 18.98
N LEU A 308 -7.93 -2.31 18.13
CA LEU A 308 -7.37 -1.01 17.73
C LEU A 308 -8.42 -0.14 17.04
N THR A 309 -9.20 -0.71 16.11
CA THR A 309 -10.27 0.03 15.43
C THR A 309 -11.36 0.48 16.41
N LEU A 310 -11.78 -0.36 17.35
CA LEU A 310 -12.83 -0.02 18.31
C LEU A 310 -12.38 1.00 19.37
N THR A 311 -11.15 0.89 19.86
CA THR A 311 -10.63 1.70 20.98
C THR A 311 -9.99 3.01 20.55
N VAL A 312 -9.42 3.07 19.35
CA VAL A 312 -8.73 4.25 18.83
C VAL A 312 -9.47 4.80 17.62
N GLU A 313 -9.60 4.03 16.55
CA GLU A 313 -10.09 4.59 15.29
C GLU A 313 -11.52 5.16 15.39
N MET A 314 -12.47 4.40 15.94
CA MET A 314 -13.86 4.84 16.02
C MET A 314 -14.06 6.10 16.91
N PRO A 315 -13.50 6.18 18.14
CA PRO A 315 -13.59 7.39 18.95
C PRO A 315 -13.01 8.63 18.27
N PHE A 316 -11.82 8.52 17.67
CA PHE A 316 -11.16 9.65 17.00
C PHE A 316 -11.90 10.07 15.72
N GLN A 317 -12.48 9.13 14.97
CA GLN A 317 -13.37 9.46 13.85
C GLN A 317 -14.63 10.21 14.30
N ASN A 318 -15.24 9.80 15.42
CA ASN A 318 -16.41 10.48 15.97
C ASN A 318 -16.06 11.88 16.48
N LEU A 319 -14.91 12.05 17.12
CA LEU A 319 -14.40 13.35 17.54
C LEU A 319 -14.18 14.29 16.35
N GLY A 320 -13.55 13.80 15.29
CA GLY A 320 -13.37 14.57 14.05
C GLY A 320 -14.71 15.01 13.46
N LYS A 321 -15.69 14.10 13.37
CA LYS A 321 -17.05 14.44 12.92
C LYS A 321 -17.71 15.50 13.81
N ALA A 322 -17.60 15.38 15.13
CA ALA A 322 -18.16 16.35 16.07
C ALA A 322 -17.56 17.75 15.84
N ILE A 323 -16.23 17.86 15.77
CA ILE A 323 -15.52 19.14 15.58
C ILE A 323 -15.93 19.81 14.26
N PHE A 324 -15.94 19.07 13.15
CA PHE A 324 -16.25 19.64 11.82
C PHE A 324 -17.75 19.76 11.53
N SER A 325 -18.63 19.03 12.23
CA SER A 325 -20.08 19.14 12.08
C SER A 325 -20.63 20.45 12.66
N THR A 326 -19.95 21.05 13.63
CA THR A 326 -20.39 22.31 14.27
C THR A 326 -20.19 23.55 13.41
N GLY A 327 -19.34 23.51 12.38
CA GLY A 327 -19.07 24.66 11.49
C GLY A 327 -20.12 24.93 10.41
N GLY A 328 -21.08 24.01 10.22
CA GLY A 328 -22.09 24.09 9.14
C GLY A 328 -23.46 24.65 9.55
N LYS A 329 -23.74 24.80 10.85
CA LYS A 329 -25.07 25.21 11.32
C LYS A 329 -25.27 26.72 11.50
N THR A 330 -24.22 27.54 11.43
CA THR A 330 -24.31 29.00 11.68
C THR A 330 -24.50 29.89 10.45
N ARG A 331 -24.63 29.34 9.23
CA ARG A 331 -24.78 30.15 8.00
C ARG A 331 -26.14 30.08 7.31
N SER A 332 -27.13 29.41 7.90
CA SER A 332 -28.49 29.27 7.34
C SER A 332 -29.57 30.14 8.00
N GLU A 333 -29.23 31.01 8.96
CA GLU A 333 -30.21 31.85 9.67
C GLU A 333 -30.05 33.37 9.42
N LYS A 334 -29.26 33.78 8.42
CA LYS A 334 -29.26 35.17 7.94
C LYS A 334 -29.04 35.27 6.44
N LYS A 335 -30.09 35.04 5.65
CA LYS A 335 -30.51 35.93 4.55
C LYS A 335 -31.80 35.45 3.91
#